data_AF-A0A357WYY0-F1
#
_entry.id   AF-A0A357WYY0-F1
#
_cell.length_a   1.000
_cell.length_b   1.000
_cell.length_c   1.000
_cell.angle_alpha   90.00
_cell.angle_beta   90.00
_cell.angle_gamma   90.00
#
_symmetry.space_group_name_H-M   'P 1'
#
loop_
_entity.id
_entity.type
_entity.pdbx_description
1 polymer ?
#
loop_
_entity_poly.entity_id
_entity_poly.type
_entity_poly.pdbx_seq_one_letter_code
_entity_poly.pdbx_strand_id
1 'polypeptide(L)'
;MRRVLIIVCAFFAFLAAVASVLYAMYYFDLLPKKIYKAEDFGIETIKSDNDYDGDNIDDFTDVLYSARAYLKTKPKYKSAYYQGGYPPPNEGVCTDVIWQAFKGAGYSLKDMVDKDIAENTKLYPGVYGKPDKNIDFRRVRNLLVFFKRLAENLTLD
;
A
#
# COMPACT_ATOMS: atom_id res chain seq x y z
N MET A 1 -31.13 37.22 40.95
CA MET A 1 -29.77 36.64 41.11
C MET A 1 -29.73 35.12 40.90
N ARG A 2 -30.48 34.29 41.65
CA ARG A 2 -30.43 32.81 41.54
C ARG A 2 -30.77 32.23 40.15
N ARG A 3 -31.78 32.78 39.44
CA ARG A 3 -32.15 32.33 38.08
C ARG A 3 -31.07 32.63 37.03
N VAL A 4 -30.44 33.80 37.12
CA VAL A 4 -29.35 34.21 36.23
C VAL A 4 -28.14 33.30 36.43
N LEU A 5 -27.79 32.99 37.68
CA LEU A 5 -26.69 32.07 38.00
C LEU A 5 -26.91 30.66 37.43
N ILE A 6 -28.13 30.12 37.52
CA ILE A 6 -28.46 28.80 36.97
C ILE A 6 -28.31 28.79 35.44
N ILE A 7 -28.79 29.83 34.75
CA ILE A 7 -28.66 29.95 33.29
C ILE A 7 -27.18 30.00 32.88
N VAL A 8 -26.37 30.77 33.60
CA VAL A 8 -24.92 30.86 33.35
C VAL A 8 -24.22 29.52 33.58
N CYS A 9 -24.49 28.83 34.69
CA CYS A 9 -23.92 27.51 34.95
C CYS A 9 -24.35 26.47 33.89
N ALA A 10 -25.63 26.48 33.49
CA ALA A 10 -26.13 25.58 32.45
C ALA A 10 -25.45 25.85 31.09
N PHE A 11 -25.21 27.11 30.75
CA PHE A 11 -24.48 27.51 29.55
C PHE A 11 -23.03 26.99 29.56
N PHE A 12 -22.29 27.16 30.66
CA PHE A 12 -20.93 26.64 30.77
C PHE A 12 -20.86 25.11 30.78
N ALA A 13 -21.82 24.44 31.44
CA ALA A 13 -21.92 22.98 31.41
C ALA A 13 -22.19 22.46 29.99
N PHE A 14 -23.05 23.15 29.24
CA PHE A 14 -23.30 22.84 27.83
C PHE A 14 -22.05 23.03 26.96
N LEU A 15 -21.32 24.14 27.11
CA LEU A 15 -20.06 24.36 26.39
C LEU A 15 -19.00 23.30 26.71
N ALA A 16 -18.87 22.90 27.97
CA ALA A 16 -17.96 21.84 28.38
C ALA A 16 -18.34 20.51 27.73
N ALA A 17 -19.64 20.16 27.71
CA ALA A 17 -20.12 18.95 27.06
C ALA A 17 -19.84 18.96 25.55
N VAL A 18 -20.10 20.08 24.86
CA VAL A 18 -19.79 20.24 23.43
C VAL A 18 -18.29 20.10 23.19
N ALA A 19 -17.45 20.75 24.00
CA ALA A 19 -16.00 20.66 23.87
C ALA A 19 -15.49 19.23 24.10
N SER A 20 -16.03 18.49 25.07
CA SER A 20 -15.71 17.09 25.31
C SER A 20 -16.10 16.20 24.13
N VAL A 21 -17.27 16.43 23.53
CA VAL A 21 -17.70 15.69 22.32
C VAL A 21 -16.79 16.01 21.13
N LEU A 22 -16.48 17.28 20.88
CA LEU A 22 -15.56 17.68 19.81
C LEU A 22 -14.15 17.11 20.01
N TYR A 23 -13.67 17.09 21.25
CA TYR A 23 -12.39 16.47 21.59
C TYR A 23 -12.40 14.96 21.34
N ALA A 24 -13.47 14.26 21.70
CA ALA A 24 -13.62 12.84 21.38
C ALA A 24 -13.68 12.60 19.87
N MET A 25 -14.45 13.39 19.13
CA MET A 25 -14.51 13.30 17.66
C MET A 25 -13.13 13.55 17.02
N TYR A 26 -12.36 14.50 17.55
CA TYR A 26 -10.98 14.74 17.13
C TYR A 26 -10.07 13.55 17.46
N TYR A 27 -10.14 13.02 18.68
CA TYR A 27 -9.31 11.92 19.17
C TYR A 27 -9.55 10.60 18.40
N PHE A 28 -10.80 10.34 18.00
CA PHE A 28 -11.18 9.16 17.24
C PHE A 28 -11.12 9.35 15.72
N ASP A 29 -10.49 10.43 15.23
CA ASP A 29 -10.34 10.72 13.79
C ASP A 29 -11.67 10.81 13.02
N LEU A 30 -12.74 11.21 13.72
CA LEU A 30 -14.07 11.41 13.13
C LEU A 30 -14.23 12.80 12.49
N LEU A 31 -13.32 13.74 12.78
CA LEU A 31 -13.27 15.04 12.13
C LEU A 31 -12.36 15.00 10.89
N PRO A 32 -12.76 15.64 9.78
CA PRO A 32 -11.93 15.70 8.58
C PRO A 32 -10.61 16.41 8.89
N LYS A 33 -9.50 15.73 8.61
CA LYS A 33 -8.15 16.31 8.68
C LYS A 33 -7.78 16.92 7.34
N LYS A 34 -6.92 17.94 7.38
CA LYS A 34 -6.34 18.48 6.15
C LYS A 34 -5.47 17.42 5.49
N ILE A 35 -5.80 17.06 4.24
CA ILE A 35 -5.04 16.13 3.41
C ILE A 35 -4.43 16.97 2.29
N TYR A 36 -3.14 16.75 2.03
CA TYR A 36 -2.46 17.37 0.90
C TYR A 36 -2.38 16.39 -0.26
N LYS A 37 -2.63 16.89 -1.46
CA LYS A 37 -2.46 16.17 -2.72
C LYS A 37 -1.22 16.67 -3.46
N ALA A 38 -0.84 15.97 -4.53
CA ALA A 38 0.29 16.36 -5.37
C ALA A 38 0.14 17.81 -5.88
N GLU A 39 -1.09 18.21 -6.23
CA GLU A 39 -1.39 19.54 -6.76
C GLU A 39 -1.12 20.66 -5.73
N ASP A 40 -1.29 20.39 -4.43
CA ASP A 40 -1.00 21.36 -3.36
C ASP A 40 0.49 21.72 -3.28
N PHE A 41 1.35 20.89 -3.88
CA PHE A 41 2.80 21.10 -3.95
C PHE A 41 3.28 21.43 -5.37
N GLY A 42 2.37 21.63 -6.33
CA GLY A 42 2.72 21.84 -7.73
C GLY A 42 3.37 20.61 -8.39
N ILE A 43 3.13 19.41 -7.85
CA ILE A 43 3.63 18.14 -8.41
C ILE A 43 2.60 17.63 -9.41
N GLU A 44 3.02 17.46 -10.65
CA GLU A 44 2.21 16.82 -11.68
C GLU A 44 2.14 15.30 -11.43
N THR A 45 0.93 14.75 -11.41
CA THR A 45 0.73 13.30 -11.29
C THR A 45 0.85 12.69 -12.69
N ILE A 46 1.92 11.93 -12.89
CA ILE A 46 2.16 11.20 -14.14
C ILE A 46 1.16 10.05 -14.26
N LYS A 47 0.68 9.79 -15.47
CA LYS A 47 -0.14 8.63 -15.82
C LYS A 47 0.62 7.68 -16.73
N SER A 48 0.31 6.40 -16.63
CA SER A 48 0.78 5.41 -17.61
C SER A 48 0.04 5.59 -18.93
N ASP A 49 0.74 5.39 -20.04
CA ASP A 49 0.12 5.23 -21.37
C ASP A 49 -0.54 3.85 -21.56
N ASN A 50 -0.33 2.94 -20.61
CA ASN A 50 -0.84 1.57 -20.62
C ASN A 50 -1.93 1.37 -19.56
N ASP A 51 -2.89 0.52 -19.93
CA ASP A 51 -3.95 -0.07 -19.10
C ASP A 51 -3.98 -1.55 -19.49
N TYR A 52 -3.31 -2.39 -18.71
CA TYR A 52 -3.06 -3.79 -19.09
C TYR A 52 -4.27 -4.69 -18.90
N ASP A 53 -5.12 -4.43 -17.90
CA ASP A 53 -6.32 -5.23 -17.65
C ASP A 53 -7.60 -4.66 -18.29
N GLY A 54 -7.53 -3.45 -18.86
CA GLY A 54 -8.57 -2.85 -19.69
C GLY A 54 -9.74 -2.31 -18.88
N ASP A 55 -9.52 -1.94 -17.61
CA ASP A 55 -10.57 -1.45 -16.72
C ASP A 55 -10.81 0.08 -16.82
N ASN A 56 -10.05 0.77 -17.67
CA ASN A 56 -10.00 2.23 -17.88
C ASN A 56 -9.33 3.01 -16.74
N ILE A 57 -8.53 2.35 -15.92
CA ILE A 57 -7.56 2.94 -15.00
C ILE A 57 -6.16 2.69 -15.58
N ASP A 58 -5.27 3.67 -15.47
CA ASP A 58 -3.91 3.51 -15.99
C ASP A 58 -3.05 2.70 -15.01
N ASP A 59 -2.11 1.90 -15.53
CA ASP A 59 -1.32 0.95 -14.73
C ASP A 59 -0.62 1.60 -13.50
N PHE A 60 -0.17 2.87 -13.60
CA PHE A 60 0.47 3.54 -12.47
C PHE A 60 -0.53 3.80 -11.34
N THR A 61 -1.76 4.20 -11.71
CA THR A 61 -2.86 4.38 -10.79
C THR A 61 -3.29 3.05 -10.16
N ASP A 62 -3.36 1.96 -10.92
CA ASP A 62 -3.73 0.64 -10.38
C ASP A 62 -2.72 0.09 -9.40
N VAL A 63 -1.43 0.17 -9.73
CA VAL A 63 -0.35 -0.21 -8.82
C VAL A 63 -0.49 0.55 -7.50
N LEU A 64 -0.72 1.86 -7.55
CA LEU A 64 -0.88 2.69 -6.35
C LEU A 64 -2.13 2.31 -5.55
N TYR A 65 -3.27 2.16 -6.20
CA TYR A 65 -4.55 1.90 -5.55
C TYR A 65 -4.58 0.51 -4.93
N SER A 66 -4.04 -0.48 -5.63
CA SER A 66 -3.99 -1.87 -5.18
C SER A 66 -2.99 -2.08 -4.04
N ALA A 67 -1.83 -1.41 -4.08
CA ALA A 67 -0.92 -1.37 -2.93
C ALA A 67 -1.62 -0.80 -1.67
N ARG A 68 -2.33 0.32 -1.81
CA ARG A 68 -3.08 0.95 -0.71
C ARG A 68 -4.23 0.07 -0.24
N ALA A 69 -4.95 -0.59 -1.15
CA ALA A 69 -6.05 -1.49 -0.82
C ALA A 69 -5.55 -2.69 -0.01
N TYR A 70 -4.43 -3.31 -0.40
CA TYR A 70 -3.80 -4.37 0.38
C TYR A 70 -3.36 -3.89 1.76
N LEU A 71 -2.71 -2.74 1.88
CA LEU A 71 -2.30 -2.20 3.19
C LEU A 71 -3.48 -1.93 4.13
N LYS A 72 -4.65 -1.54 3.60
CA LYS A 72 -5.88 -1.34 4.38
C LYS A 72 -6.40 -2.62 5.03
N THR A 73 -6.06 -3.81 4.51
CA THR A 73 -6.43 -5.09 5.15
C THR A 73 -5.63 -5.36 6.43
N LYS A 74 -4.59 -4.56 6.71
CA LYS A 74 -3.73 -4.64 7.89
C LYS A 74 -3.16 -6.06 8.10
N PRO A 75 -2.48 -6.64 7.10
CA PRO A 75 -1.91 -7.97 7.23
C PRO A 75 -0.85 -7.97 8.34
N LYS A 76 -0.84 -9.03 9.15
CA LYS A 76 0.18 -9.22 10.17
C LYS A 76 1.49 -9.58 9.50
N TYR A 77 2.55 -8.84 9.82
CA TYR A 77 3.88 -9.16 9.32
C TYR A 77 4.32 -10.55 9.79
N LYS A 78 4.49 -11.49 8.86
CA LYS A 78 4.90 -12.86 9.17
C LYS A 78 5.81 -13.42 8.09
N SER A 79 7.05 -13.69 8.49
CA SER A 79 8.03 -14.35 7.63
C SER A 79 7.79 -15.86 7.64
N ALA A 80 7.04 -16.37 6.66
CA ALA A 80 6.75 -17.78 6.49
C ALA A 80 6.78 -18.22 5.03
N TYR A 81 7.07 -19.51 4.83
CA TYR A 81 6.99 -20.18 3.54
C TYR A 81 5.57 -20.72 3.33
N TYR A 82 5.02 -20.51 2.14
CA TYR A 82 3.69 -21.00 1.77
C TYR A 82 3.80 -21.83 0.50
N GLN A 83 3.23 -23.04 0.52
CA GLN A 83 3.05 -23.82 -0.71
C GLN A 83 2.12 -23.06 -1.66
N GLY A 84 2.49 -22.93 -2.93
CA GLY A 84 1.81 -22.05 -3.89
C GLY A 84 2.23 -20.58 -3.81
N GLY A 85 2.99 -20.21 -2.78
CA GLY A 85 3.68 -18.94 -2.60
C GLY A 85 2.88 -17.77 -2.04
N TYR A 86 1.56 -17.85 -2.01
CA TYR A 86 0.71 -16.77 -1.49
C TYR A 86 0.38 -16.97 0.00
N PRO A 87 0.56 -15.95 0.85
CA PRO A 87 0.12 -16.00 2.25
C PRO A 87 -1.41 -16.01 2.36
N PRO A 88 -1.97 -16.46 3.51
CA PRO A 88 -3.37 -16.26 3.82
C PRO A 88 -3.70 -14.76 3.98
N PRO A 89 -4.98 -14.34 3.89
CA PRO A 89 -5.37 -12.92 3.79
C PRO A 89 -4.91 -12.01 4.94
N ASN A 90 -4.67 -12.57 6.13
CA ASN A 90 -4.29 -11.83 7.33
C ASN A 90 -2.77 -11.82 7.59
N GLU A 91 -1.95 -12.35 6.69
CA GLU A 91 -0.51 -12.44 6.81
C GLU A 91 0.18 -11.83 5.59
N GLY A 92 1.41 -11.33 5.79
CA GLY A 92 2.22 -10.86 4.68
C GLY A 92 3.59 -10.34 5.11
N VAL A 93 4.40 -9.96 4.14
CA VAL A 93 5.69 -9.27 4.29
C VAL A 93 5.77 -8.09 3.33
N CYS A 94 6.88 -7.36 3.33
CA CYS A 94 7.08 -6.19 2.48
C CYS A 94 6.85 -6.45 0.98
N THR A 95 7.34 -7.58 0.46
CA THR A 95 7.19 -7.97 -0.95
C THR A 95 5.77 -8.40 -1.31
N ASP A 96 4.91 -8.68 -0.31
CA ASP A 96 3.52 -9.00 -0.58
C ASP A 96 2.70 -7.79 -1.03
N VAL A 97 3.10 -6.59 -0.59
CA VAL A 97 2.55 -5.33 -1.12
C VAL A 97 2.81 -5.21 -2.62
N ILE A 98 4.00 -5.64 -3.07
CA ILE A 98 4.43 -5.48 -4.45
C ILE A 98 3.65 -6.40 -5.38
N TRP A 99 3.54 -7.71 -5.08
CA TRP A 99 2.78 -8.59 -5.98
C TRP A 99 1.28 -8.28 -5.96
N GLN A 100 0.72 -7.79 -4.84
CA GLN A 100 -0.67 -7.35 -4.80
C GLN A 100 -0.91 -6.10 -5.65
N ALA A 101 0.07 -5.17 -5.67
CA ALA A 101 0.02 -4.00 -6.54
C ALA A 101 0.05 -4.40 -8.02
N PHE A 102 0.97 -5.29 -8.41
CA PHE A 102 1.05 -5.83 -9.78
C PHE A 102 -0.23 -6.56 -10.18
N LYS A 103 -0.75 -7.42 -9.30
CA LYS A 103 -1.98 -8.17 -9.54
C LYS A 103 -3.17 -7.24 -9.78
N GLY A 104 -3.19 -6.11 -9.09
CA GLY A 104 -4.21 -5.09 -9.23
C GLY A 104 -4.24 -4.39 -10.58
N ALA A 105 -3.09 -4.33 -11.27
CA ALA A 105 -2.95 -3.84 -12.64
C ALA A 105 -2.95 -4.99 -13.67
N GLY A 106 -3.50 -6.16 -13.31
CA GLY A 106 -3.56 -7.35 -14.17
C GLY A 106 -2.28 -8.17 -14.33
N TYR A 107 -1.14 -7.75 -13.76
CA TYR A 107 0.14 -8.46 -13.93
C TYR A 107 0.37 -9.58 -12.90
N SER A 108 0.79 -10.75 -13.38
CA SER A 108 1.31 -11.81 -12.50
C SER A 108 2.80 -11.63 -12.24
N LEU A 109 3.16 -10.86 -11.19
CA LEU A 109 4.57 -10.65 -10.81
C LEU A 109 5.30 -11.99 -10.60
N LYS A 110 4.59 -12.98 -10.03
CA LYS A 110 5.13 -14.31 -9.83
C LYS A 110 5.56 -14.96 -11.15
N ASP A 111 4.69 -14.96 -12.16
CA ASP A 111 5.00 -15.63 -13.43
C ASP A 111 6.06 -14.86 -14.22
N MET A 112 6.08 -13.53 -14.13
CA MET A 112 7.13 -12.69 -14.73
C MET A 112 8.51 -12.99 -14.11
N VAL A 113 8.59 -13.05 -12.77
CA VAL A 113 9.83 -13.37 -12.06
C VAL A 113 10.26 -14.82 -12.32
N ASP A 114 9.31 -15.77 -12.27
CA ASP A 114 9.58 -17.19 -12.57
C ASP A 114 10.16 -17.36 -13.98
N LYS A 115 9.63 -16.62 -14.96
CA LYS A 115 10.13 -16.65 -16.35
C LYS A 115 11.55 -16.10 -16.45
N ASP A 116 11.83 -14.90 -15.95
CA ASP A 116 13.18 -14.32 -16.06
C ASP A 116 14.22 -15.14 -15.29
N ILE A 117 13.85 -15.71 -14.12
CA ILE A 117 14.73 -16.62 -13.37
C ILE A 117 15.00 -17.90 -14.15
N ALA A 118 14.00 -18.50 -14.80
CA ALA A 118 14.19 -19.73 -15.57
C ALA A 118 15.16 -19.51 -16.75
N GLU A 119 15.08 -18.35 -17.41
CA GLU A 119 15.95 -18.00 -18.53
C GLU A 119 17.35 -17.55 -18.07
N ASN A 120 17.47 -17.02 -16.84
CA ASN A 120 18.68 -16.33 -16.38
C ASN A 120 19.15 -16.75 -14.97
N THR A 121 18.94 -18.01 -14.57
CA THR A 121 19.15 -18.48 -13.17
C THR A 121 20.49 -18.07 -12.56
N LYS A 122 21.58 -18.03 -13.35
CA LYS A 122 22.92 -17.64 -12.88
C LYS A 122 23.02 -16.18 -12.41
N LEU A 123 22.12 -15.31 -12.88
CA LEU A 123 22.10 -13.88 -12.51
C LEU A 123 21.35 -13.63 -11.19
N TYR A 124 20.67 -14.65 -10.66
CA TYR A 124 19.86 -14.57 -9.45
C TYR A 124 20.57 -15.24 -8.26
N PRO A 125 21.43 -14.53 -7.51
CA PRO A 125 22.09 -15.13 -6.36
C PRO A 125 21.09 -15.60 -5.30
N GLY A 126 19.91 -14.97 -5.18
CA GLY A 126 18.83 -15.35 -4.25
C GLY A 126 18.22 -16.73 -4.48
N VAL A 127 18.48 -17.33 -5.64
CA VAL A 127 17.99 -18.65 -6.05
C VAL A 127 18.95 -19.78 -5.65
N TYR A 128 20.22 -19.48 -5.39
CA TYR A 128 21.25 -20.50 -5.07
C TYR A 128 21.31 -21.64 -6.10
N GLY A 129 21.08 -21.32 -7.37
CA GLY A 129 21.10 -22.28 -8.48
C GLY A 129 19.86 -23.19 -8.59
N LYS A 130 18.90 -23.11 -7.66
CA LYS A 130 17.68 -23.92 -7.66
C LYS A 130 16.43 -23.04 -7.50
N PRO A 131 15.77 -22.64 -8.62
CA PRO A 131 14.55 -21.84 -8.57
C PRO A 131 13.46 -22.48 -7.72
N ASP A 132 12.76 -21.66 -6.96
CA ASP A 132 11.59 -22.02 -6.16
C ASP A 132 10.47 -21.00 -6.36
N LYS A 133 9.53 -21.37 -7.24
CA LYS A 133 8.37 -20.58 -7.64
C LYS A 133 7.48 -20.16 -6.47
N ASN A 134 7.52 -20.86 -5.33
CA ASN A 134 6.70 -20.51 -4.16
C ASN A 134 7.25 -19.30 -3.40
N ILE A 135 8.47 -18.84 -3.65
CA ILE A 135 9.11 -17.85 -2.79
C ILE A 135 10.00 -16.88 -3.53
N ASP A 136 10.44 -17.18 -4.76
CA ASP A 136 11.37 -16.33 -5.50
C ASP A 136 10.84 -14.92 -5.76
N PHE A 137 9.57 -14.77 -6.15
CA PHE A 137 8.92 -13.46 -6.32
C PHE A 137 8.70 -12.70 -5.00
N ARG A 138 8.88 -13.37 -3.85
CA ARG A 138 8.76 -12.76 -2.52
C ARG A 138 10.13 -12.46 -1.89
N ARG A 139 11.24 -12.79 -2.55
CA ARG A 139 12.59 -12.47 -2.08
C ARG A 139 13.04 -11.11 -2.59
N VAL A 140 13.31 -10.18 -1.68
CA VAL A 140 13.82 -8.84 -2.00
C VAL A 140 15.06 -8.90 -2.92
N ARG A 141 16.00 -9.82 -2.64
CA ARG A 141 17.22 -9.97 -3.47
C ARG A 141 16.92 -10.40 -4.91
N ASN A 142 15.86 -11.17 -5.15
CA ASN A 142 15.45 -11.56 -6.49
C ASN A 142 14.71 -10.41 -7.17
N LEU A 143 13.76 -9.77 -6.48
CA LEU A 143 13.03 -8.62 -7.03
C LEU A 143 13.98 -7.47 -7.43
N LEU A 144 15.03 -7.23 -6.65
CA LEU A 144 16.06 -6.24 -7.01
C LEU A 144 16.74 -6.56 -8.34
N VAL A 145 17.06 -7.82 -8.60
CA VAL A 145 17.67 -8.25 -9.87
C VAL A 145 16.66 -8.14 -11.00
N PHE A 146 15.43 -8.60 -10.78
CA PHE A 146 14.33 -8.55 -11.74
C PHE A 146 14.07 -7.12 -12.22
N PHE A 147 13.84 -6.18 -11.30
CA PHE A 147 13.57 -4.78 -11.65
C PHE A 147 14.79 -4.09 -12.29
N LYS A 148 16.02 -4.39 -11.86
CA LYS A 148 17.21 -3.85 -12.54
C LYS A 148 17.35 -4.32 -14.00
N ARG A 149 16.80 -5.48 -14.34
CA ARG A 149 16.89 -6.06 -15.68
C ARG A 149 15.74 -5.64 -16.59
N LEU A 150 14.56 -5.43 -16.02
CA LEU A 150 13.31 -5.33 -16.77
C LEU A 150 12.50 -4.06 -16.50
N ALA A 151 12.96 -3.18 -15.60
CA ALA A 151 12.35 -1.89 -15.36
C ALA A 151 13.35 -0.76 -15.63
N GLU A 152 12.81 0.42 -15.89
CA GLU A 152 13.59 1.64 -15.97
C GLU A 152 13.99 2.10 -14.56
N ASN A 153 15.26 2.48 -14.41
CA ASN A 153 15.76 3.03 -13.16
C ASN A 153 15.63 4.55 -13.20
N LEU A 154 14.62 5.08 -12.52
CA LEU A 154 14.38 6.52 -12.42
C LEU A 154 15.42 7.19 -11.50
N THR A 155 15.73 8.44 -11.79
CA THR A 155 16.70 9.24 -11.02
C THR A 155 16.17 9.51 -9.60
N LEU A 156 17.08 9.78 -8.66
CA LEU A 156 16.72 10.23 -7.30
C LEU A 156 16.75 11.76 -7.17
N ASP A 157 16.98 12.43 -8.30
CA ASP A 157 17.29 13.86 -8.44
C ASP A 157 16.06 14.75 -8.30
#